data_AF-A0A0J5FUV8-F1
#
_entry.id   AF-A0A0J5FUV8-F1
#
_cell.length_a   1.000
_cell.length_b   1.000
_cell.length_c   1.000
_cell.angle_alpha   90.00
_cell.angle_beta   90.00
_cell.angle_gamma   90.00
#
_symmetry.space_group_name_H-M   'P 1'
#
loop_
_entity.id
_entity.type
_entity.pdbx_description
1 polymer ?
#
loop_
_entity_poly.entity_id
_entity_poly.type
_entity_poly.pdbx_seq_one_letter_code
_entity_poly.pdbx_strand_id
1 'polypeptide(L)'
;MKNNKESLYLQELAYLREKAKLMATEFPHLEPFLSNPHDPDIERLFEGFSLLTSNLRSTVEDDFPQVTHEMLGRIWPHTLRPVPPTTIIQFTPHQDVHQGAVDIPQGVPITTDEGEYTLRFHTCRPLHIEPFIVLDKQIQKTREYSEIIVTLRQTGAVSDRWQVGLLQFFLGTDRERAAQLSLWLERHLDNIYLRTQNEEKRLRYSKLYGCDAHGHHSILPTSHNHFDRLQRMTEYYCLPHAFDFMTFDARDYRELPLNRDGSFELVFRLNGELPLETVGDAFQLGCVPAVHLDTMVSPPIPLAENRAHYPLLLSETERLFRLQGVQTARQPGGKQSYANTAHFQPVTQFCEKSGWLLDEGQPDNLYFQPRLSIDLLGRIQYWLHFLDADGKAATKLPSQPVCAHFIGYHTQAMTLEPGAITESQESVPSHLRACNITPVSPDFPPMVMGKSDWALIDKLNHTPFLLFNTESLKNFLRLYDCYTGHDRALSRRMQQHIDGIVHLDSRFDSRLDYGPGRLGGVINGNTLHLHLNPACYENDGIMYQFCRVISQLLASFVVRDNFIMLEIYRQDEQMALWAFPHQLGLRREM
;
A
#
# COMPACT_ATOMS: atom_id res chain seq x y z
N MET A 1 -5.60 17.26 16.99
CA MET A 1 -4.70 18.36 16.58
C MET A 1 -5.59 19.48 16.07
N LYS A 2 -5.32 20.72 16.49
CA LYS A 2 -5.96 21.90 15.87
C LYS A 2 -5.64 21.88 14.39
N ASN A 3 -6.65 22.09 13.56
CA ASN A 3 -6.46 22.21 12.13
C ASN A 3 -5.40 23.30 11.88
N ASN A 4 -4.35 23.02 11.08
CA ASN A 4 -3.25 24.00 10.89
C ASN A 4 -3.80 25.36 10.42
N LYS A 5 -4.86 25.36 9.61
CA LYS A 5 -5.52 26.57 9.14
C LYS A 5 -6.31 27.28 10.24
N GLU A 6 -6.96 26.52 11.13
CA GLU A 6 -7.60 27.06 12.34
C GLU A 6 -6.55 27.66 13.30
N SER A 7 -5.40 27.00 13.47
CA SER A 7 -4.30 27.53 14.27
C SER A 7 -3.75 28.82 13.67
N LEU A 8 -3.54 28.87 12.35
CA LEU A 8 -3.12 30.09 11.65
C LEU A 8 -4.15 31.20 11.80
N TYR A 9 -5.45 30.89 11.65
CA TYR A 9 -6.54 31.84 11.89
C TYR A 9 -6.47 32.46 13.29
N LEU A 10 -6.33 31.63 14.32
CA LEU A 10 -6.24 32.10 15.71
C LEU A 10 -4.96 32.93 15.94
N GLN A 11 -3.84 32.58 15.30
CA GLN A 11 -2.59 33.34 15.36
C GLN A 11 -2.73 34.71 14.69
N GLU A 12 -3.31 34.77 13.48
CA GLU A 12 -3.56 36.03 12.76
C GLU A 12 -4.54 36.93 13.53
N LEU A 13 -5.60 36.35 14.11
CA LEU A 13 -6.54 37.12 14.94
C LEU A 13 -5.87 37.70 16.19
N ALA A 14 -5.03 36.91 16.87
CA ALA A 14 -4.27 37.37 18.03
C ALA A 14 -3.28 38.48 17.63
N TYR A 15 -2.57 38.29 16.52
CA TYR A 15 -1.62 39.27 15.98
C TYR A 15 -2.29 40.60 15.62
N LEU A 16 -3.46 40.57 14.95
CA LEU A 16 -4.22 41.78 14.63
C LEU A 16 -4.67 42.53 15.88
N ARG A 17 -5.16 41.81 16.90
CA ARG A 17 -5.57 42.40 18.19
C ARG A 17 -4.39 43.06 18.90
N GLU A 18 -3.23 42.40 18.92
CA GLU A 18 -2.02 42.96 19.52
C GLU A 18 -1.54 44.21 18.76
N LYS A 19 -1.52 44.15 17.43
CA LYS A 19 -1.11 45.28 16.59
C LYS A 19 -2.06 46.47 16.71
N ALA A 20 -3.37 46.23 16.81
CA ALA A 20 -4.36 47.28 17.04
C ALA A 20 -4.15 47.98 18.38
N LYS A 21 -3.83 47.23 19.44
CA LYS A 21 -3.49 47.78 20.76
C LYS A 21 -2.21 48.63 20.73
N LEU A 22 -1.18 48.16 20.05
CA LEU A 22 0.07 48.91 19.88
C LEU A 22 -0.16 50.22 19.09
N MET A 23 -0.90 50.14 17.98
CA MET A 23 -1.28 51.31 17.17
C MET A 23 -2.13 52.33 17.95
N ALA A 24 -3.08 51.87 18.78
CA ALA A 24 -3.86 52.74 19.64
C ALA A 24 -3.00 53.47 20.69
N THR A 25 -1.94 52.81 21.18
CA THR A 25 -0.98 53.41 22.13
C THR A 25 -0.10 54.46 21.45
N GLU A 26 0.34 54.20 20.21
CA GLU A 26 1.21 55.09 19.43
C GLU A 26 0.45 56.28 18.83
N PHE A 27 -0.82 56.06 18.42
CA PHE A 27 -1.69 57.05 17.79
C PHE A 27 -3.02 57.17 18.55
N PRO A 28 -3.09 57.99 19.62
CA PRO A 28 -4.26 58.09 20.49
C PRO A 28 -5.56 58.50 19.78
N HIS A 29 -5.46 59.23 18.67
CA HIS A 29 -6.62 59.63 17.86
C HIS A 29 -7.31 58.46 17.14
N LEU A 30 -6.63 57.31 17.01
CA LEU A 30 -7.16 56.08 16.40
C LEU A 30 -7.68 55.07 17.44
N GLU A 31 -7.42 55.28 18.74
CA GLU A 31 -7.85 54.40 19.83
C GLU A 31 -9.35 54.06 19.77
N PRO A 32 -10.29 55.02 19.55
CA PRO A 32 -11.72 54.73 19.52
C PRO A 32 -12.12 53.74 18.41
N PHE A 33 -11.30 53.65 17.35
CA PHE A 33 -11.54 52.83 16.17
C PHE A 33 -10.79 51.49 16.19
N LEU A 34 -9.80 51.32 17.07
CA LEU A 34 -8.90 50.16 17.07
C LEU A 34 -8.92 49.35 18.37
N SER A 35 -9.23 49.98 19.51
CA SER A 35 -9.10 49.37 20.84
C SER A 35 -10.42 49.25 21.59
N ASN A 36 -11.57 49.48 20.95
CA ASN A 36 -12.88 49.37 21.59
C ASN A 36 -13.29 47.87 21.70
N PRO A 37 -13.29 47.25 22.90
CA PRO A 37 -13.62 45.84 23.07
C PRO A 37 -15.12 45.54 22.97
N HIS A 38 -15.95 46.56 22.80
CA HIS A 38 -17.41 46.45 22.76
C HIS A 38 -18.01 46.74 21.39
N ASP A 39 -17.19 46.99 20.37
CA ASP A 39 -17.67 47.17 19.01
C ASP A 39 -17.70 45.82 18.27
N PRO A 40 -18.89 45.23 18.04
CA PRO A 40 -19.00 43.95 17.35
C PRO A 40 -18.60 44.01 15.88
N ASP A 41 -18.62 45.19 15.25
CA ASP A 41 -18.29 45.34 13.84
C ASP A 41 -16.77 45.34 13.61
N ILE A 42 -16.00 45.94 14.53
CA ILE A 42 -14.54 45.84 14.55
C ILE A 42 -14.10 44.39 14.78
N GLU A 43 -14.75 43.69 15.72
CA GLU A 43 -14.44 42.30 16.00
C GLU A 43 -14.72 41.39 14.79
N ARG A 44 -15.88 41.54 14.15
CA ARG A 44 -16.21 40.81 12.91
C ARG A 44 -15.26 41.13 11.76
N LEU A 45 -14.77 42.37 11.66
CA LEU A 45 -13.80 42.75 10.66
C LEU A 45 -12.46 42.07 10.92
N PHE A 46 -12.00 42.03 12.18
CA PHE A 46 -10.78 41.31 12.54
C PHE A 46 -10.90 39.81 12.28
N GLU A 47 -12.03 39.19 12.62
CA GLU A 47 -12.31 37.79 12.30
C GLU A 47 -12.33 37.53 10.79
N GLY A 48 -13.02 38.37 10.01
CA GLY A 48 -13.07 38.24 8.56
C GLY A 48 -11.71 38.43 7.89
N PHE A 49 -10.94 39.43 8.34
CA PHE A 49 -9.61 39.70 7.82
C PHE A 49 -8.62 38.60 8.22
N SER A 50 -8.63 38.15 9.47
CA SER A 50 -7.75 37.05 9.91
C SER A 50 -8.04 35.77 9.15
N LEU A 51 -9.30 35.48 8.79
CA LEU A 51 -9.66 34.33 7.95
C LEU A 51 -9.06 34.43 6.54
N LEU A 52 -9.11 35.61 5.93
CA LEU A 52 -8.52 35.84 4.60
C LEU A 52 -6.99 35.74 4.64
N THR A 53 -6.36 36.39 5.62
CA THR A 53 -4.89 36.41 5.76
C THR A 53 -4.35 35.04 6.16
N SER A 54 -5.04 34.28 7.02
CA SER A 54 -4.63 32.92 7.38
C SER A 54 -4.68 31.96 6.18
N ASN A 55 -5.66 32.13 5.29
CA ASN A 55 -5.72 31.36 4.04
C ASN A 55 -4.57 31.70 3.10
N LEU A 56 -4.27 32.99 2.94
CA LEU A 56 -3.12 33.43 2.14
C LEU A 56 -1.81 32.87 2.70
N ARG A 57 -1.62 33.02 4.01
CA ARG A 57 -0.44 32.53 4.71
C ARG A 57 -0.32 31.00 4.60
N SER A 58 -1.40 30.26 4.80
CA SER A 58 -1.41 28.81 4.57
C SER A 58 -1.01 28.46 3.15
N THR A 59 -1.47 29.22 2.15
CA THR A 59 -1.14 28.95 0.74
C THR A 59 0.34 29.23 0.45
N VAL A 60 0.92 30.24 1.09
CA VAL A 60 2.35 30.58 0.98
C VAL A 60 3.22 29.58 1.75
N GLU A 61 2.78 29.13 2.92
CA GLU A 61 3.49 28.15 3.77
C GLU A 61 3.37 26.70 3.26
N ASP A 62 2.42 26.37 2.38
CA ASP A 62 2.21 25.00 1.85
C ASP A 62 3.26 24.58 0.79
N ASP A 63 4.41 25.27 0.67
CA ASP A 63 5.59 24.85 -0.12
C ASP A 63 5.36 24.49 -1.61
N PHE A 64 4.42 25.16 -2.27
CA PHE A 64 4.08 24.97 -3.70
C PHE A 64 3.73 23.52 -4.09
N PRO A 65 2.61 22.97 -3.60
CA PRO A 65 2.19 21.58 -3.90
C PRO A 65 2.01 21.33 -5.39
N GLN A 66 1.79 22.39 -6.18
CA GLN A 66 1.63 22.30 -7.63
C GLN A 66 2.91 21.82 -8.33
N VAL A 67 4.08 21.99 -7.71
CA VAL A 67 5.37 21.53 -8.22
C VAL A 67 5.71 20.16 -7.64
N THR A 68 5.59 20.00 -6.32
CA THR A 68 5.97 18.76 -5.63
C THR A 68 5.09 17.59 -6.04
N HIS A 69 3.77 17.78 -6.08
CA HIS A 69 2.84 16.72 -6.49
C HIS A 69 3.07 16.30 -7.95
N GLU A 70 3.44 17.22 -8.85
CA GLU A 70 3.74 16.84 -10.23
C GLU A 70 5.02 16.02 -10.35
N MET A 71 6.06 16.41 -9.62
CA MET A 71 7.31 15.67 -9.57
C MET A 71 7.08 14.28 -8.96
N LEU A 72 6.39 14.20 -7.82
CA LEU A 72 6.05 12.93 -7.17
C LEU A 72 5.10 12.08 -8.02
N GLY A 73 4.16 12.68 -8.74
CA GLY A 73 3.27 12.01 -9.68
C GLY A 73 4.01 11.31 -10.82
N ARG A 74 5.23 11.75 -11.15
CA ARG A 74 6.11 11.11 -12.13
C ARG A 74 7.09 10.12 -11.50
N ILE A 75 7.65 10.47 -10.34
CA ILE A 75 8.69 9.68 -9.65
C ILE A 75 8.06 8.53 -8.85
N TRP A 76 7.20 8.86 -7.88
CA TRP A 76 6.56 7.89 -6.98
C TRP A 76 5.07 8.21 -6.81
N PRO A 77 4.22 7.80 -7.79
CA PRO A 77 2.82 8.20 -7.86
C PRO A 77 1.97 7.76 -6.66
N HIS A 78 2.39 6.71 -5.95
CA HIS A 78 1.66 6.15 -4.80
C HIS A 78 1.55 7.11 -3.62
N THR A 79 2.46 8.06 -3.52
CA THR A 79 2.45 9.05 -2.45
C THR A 79 1.24 9.98 -2.49
N LEU A 80 0.64 10.13 -3.67
CA LEU A 80 -0.54 10.94 -3.96
C LEU A 80 -1.82 10.11 -4.00
N ARG A 81 -1.74 8.81 -3.76
CA ARG A 81 -2.90 7.90 -3.77
C ARG A 81 -3.28 7.53 -2.34
N PRO A 82 -4.57 7.51 -1.99
CA PRO A 82 -5.01 6.91 -0.74
C PRO A 82 -4.72 5.40 -0.69
N VAL A 83 -4.68 4.85 0.51
CA VAL A 83 -4.74 3.41 0.75
C VAL A 83 -6.22 3.02 0.84
N PRO A 84 -6.76 2.26 -0.13
CA PRO A 84 -8.15 1.83 -0.13
C PRO A 84 -8.43 0.75 0.93
N PRO A 85 -9.72 0.51 1.27
CA PRO A 85 -10.14 -0.61 2.09
C PRO A 85 -9.76 -1.97 1.47
N THR A 86 -9.25 -2.87 2.31
CA THR A 86 -8.82 -4.23 1.92
C THR A 86 -9.34 -5.28 2.89
N THR A 87 -9.39 -6.52 2.44
CA THR A 87 -9.72 -7.68 3.29
C THR A 87 -9.09 -8.95 2.71
N ILE A 88 -9.09 -10.04 3.47
CA ILE A 88 -8.76 -11.38 2.99
C ILE A 88 -10.05 -12.12 2.66
N ILE A 89 -10.14 -12.60 1.42
CA ILE A 89 -11.22 -13.46 0.94
C ILE A 89 -10.75 -14.90 0.94
N GLN A 90 -11.56 -15.80 1.48
CA GLN A 90 -11.39 -17.23 1.44
C GLN A 90 -12.38 -17.85 0.45
N PHE A 91 -11.86 -18.72 -0.42
CA PHE A 91 -12.63 -19.57 -1.30
C PHE A 91 -12.74 -20.96 -0.68
N THR A 92 -13.94 -21.35 -0.29
CA THR A 92 -14.24 -22.67 0.29
C THR A 92 -15.15 -23.46 -0.66
N PRO A 93 -14.94 -24.76 -0.85
CA PRO A 93 -15.85 -25.59 -1.62
C PRO A 93 -17.25 -25.67 -0.97
N HIS A 94 -18.29 -25.74 -1.80
CA HIS A 94 -19.65 -25.99 -1.34
C HIS A 94 -19.74 -27.40 -0.74
N GLN A 95 -20.31 -27.52 0.46
CA GLN A 95 -20.41 -28.78 1.22
C GLN A 95 -19.06 -29.47 1.48
N ASP A 96 -17.96 -28.72 1.53
CA ASP A 96 -16.61 -29.25 1.77
C ASP A 96 -16.13 -30.25 0.69
N VAL A 97 -16.64 -30.15 -0.54
CA VAL A 97 -16.28 -31.03 -1.67
C VAL A 97 -15.77 -30.24 -2.87
N HIS A 98 -14.48 -30.38 -3.17
CA HIS A 98 -13.86 -29.84 -4.39
C HIS A 98 -14.21 -30.68 -5.64
N GLN A 99 -14.26 -30.04 -6.81
CA GLN A 99 -14.41 -30.74 -8.10
C GLN A 99 -13.07 -30.94 -8.85
N GLY A 100 -11.96 -30.57 -8.20
CA GLY A 100 -10.61 -30.60 -8.76
C GLY A 100 -9.79 -29.40 -8.29
N ALA A 101 -8.55 -29.30 -8.75
CA ALA A 101 -7.74 -28.11 -8.56
C ALA A 101 -8.28 -26.95 -9.44
N VAL A 102 -8.24 -25.73 -8.92
CA VAL A 102 -8.80 -24.53 -9.57
C VAL A 102 -7.81 -23.38 -9.51
N ASP A 103 -7.66 -22.66 -10.62
CA ASP A 103 -6.93 -21.40 -10.68
C ASP A 103 -7.90 -20.21 -10.70
N ILE A 104 -7.78 -19.33 -9.72
CA ILE A 104 -8.49 -18.05 -9.65
C ILE A 104 -7.54 -16.95 -10.15
N PRO A 105 -7.87 -16.24 -11.24
CA PRO A 105 -7.01 -15.17 -11.74
C PRO A 105 -7.00 -13.95 -10.80
N GLN A 106 -6.01 -13.09 -10.99
CA GLN A 106 -5.98 -11.77 -10.35
C GLN A 106 -7.09 -10.87 -10.91
N GLY A 107 -7.64 -10.00 -10.05
CA GLY A 107 -8.64 -9.00 -10.42
C GLY A 107 -10.08 -9.51 -10.44
N VAL A 108 -10.32 -10.75 -10.01
CA VAL A 108 -11.66 -11.33 -9.92
C VAL A 108 -12.52 -10.52 -8.95
N PRO A 109 -13.70 -10.03 -9.36
CA PRO A 109 -14.59 -9.28 -8.49
C PRO A 109 -15.43 -10.22 -7.59
N ILE A 110 -15.48 -9.90 -6.30
CA ILE A 110 -16.44 -10.43 -5.33
C ILE A 110 -17.27 -9.24 -4.83
N THR A 111 -18.59 -9.38 -4.85
CA THR A 111 -19.52 -8.31 -4.55
C THR A 111 -20.27 -8.53 -3.24
N THR A 112 -20.80 -7.43 -2.72
CA THR A 112 -21.79 -7.41 -1.66
C THR A 112 -22.68 -6.18 -1.85
N ASP A 113 -23.95 -6.32 -1.53
CA ASP A 113 -24.91 -5.22 -1.61
C ASP A 113 -25.05 -4.57 -0.22
N GLU A 114 -24.77 -3.27 -0.15
CA GLU A 114 -24.92 -2.47 1.08
C GLU A 114 -25.76 -1.23 0.76
N GLY A 115 -27.04 -1.28 1.14
CA GLY A 115 -28.00 -0.21 0.85
C GLY A 115 -28.29 -0.10 -0.65
N GLU A 116 -27.93 1.03 -1.26
CA GLU A 116 -28.12 1.30 -2.69
C GLU A 116 -26.87 0.99 -3.54
N TYR A 117 -25.76 0.60 -2.91
CA TYR A 117 -24.47 0.40 -3.60
C TYR A 117 -24.08 -1.08 -3.61
N THR A 118 -23.70 -1.58 -4.79
CA THR A 118 -23.00 -2.86 -4.93
C THR A 118 -21.50 -2.61 -4.81
N LEU A 119 -20.91 -3.04 -3.71
CA LEU A 119 -19.49 -2.87 -3.42
C LEU A 119 -18.69 -4.02 -4.03
N ARG A 120 -17.65 -3.70 -4.82
CA ARG A 120 -16.82 -4.68 -5.54
C ARG A 120 -15.42 -4.76 -4.95
N PHE A 121 -15.01 -5.95 -4.52
CA PHE A 121 -13.65 -6.25 -4.07
C PHE A 121 -12.94 -7.10 -5.11
N HIS A 122 -11.75 -6.69 -5.52
CA HIS A 122 -10.96 -7.38 -6.54
C HIS A 122 -9.81 -8.17 -5.92
N THR A 123 -9.61 -9.42 -6.31
CA THR A 123 -8.47 -10.23 -5.87
C THR A 123 -7.14 -9.59 -6.29
N CYS A 124 -6.19 -9.48 -5.36
CA CYS A 124 -4.96 -8.72 -5.61
C CYS A 124 -3.85 -9.56 -6.26
N ARG A 125 -4.00 -10.89 -6.29
CA ARG A 125 -3.04 -11.82 -6.90
C ARG A 125 -3.75 -13.09 -7.38
N PRO A 126 -3.15 -13.87 -8.32
CA PRO A 126 -3.69 -15.17 -8.66
C PRO A 126 -3.63 -16.11 -7.46
N LEU A 127 -4.58 -17.04 -7.38
CA LEU A 127 -4.68 -18.05 -6.32
C LEU A 127 -4.91 -19.42 -6.95
N HIS A 128 -4.02 -20.36 -6.64
CA HIS A 128 -4.21 -21.77 -6.94
C HIS A 128 -4.85 -22.47 -5.74
N ILE A 129 -5.94 -23.21 -5.97
CA ILE A 129 -6.68 -23.94 -4.96
C ILE A 129 -6.57 -25.42 -5.25
N GLU A 130 -5.80 -26.13 -4.43
CA GLU A 130 -5.75 -27.59 -4.42
C GLU A 130 -6.99 -28.17 -3.69
N PRO A 131 -7.45 -29.39 -4.04
CA PRO A 131 -8.69 -29.96 -3.53
C PRO A 131 -8.55 -30.53 -2.10
N PHE A 132 -7.95 -29.78 -1.19
CA PHE A 132 -7.74 -30.16 0.21
C PHE A 132 -8.46 -29.23 1.17
N ILE A 133 -8.94 -29.83 2.27
CA ILE A 133 -9.40 -29.10 3.45
C ILE A 133 -8.47 -29.40 4.63
N VAL A 134 -8.34 -28.43 5.53
CA VAL A 134 -7.61 -28.61 6.79
C VAL A 134 -8.56 -29.20 7.83
N LEU A 135 -8.23 -30.37 8.37
CA LEU A 135 -9.04 -31.07 9.38
C LEU A 135 -8.62 -30.72 10.80
N ASP A 136 -7.31 -30.70 11.05
CA ASP A 136 -6.75 -30.47 12.38
C ASP A 136 -5.37 -29.83 12.29
N LYS A 137 -4.98 -29.15 13.38
CA LYS A 137 -3.68 -28.48 13.49
C LYS A 137 -3.16 -28.61 14.91
N GLN A 138 -1.97 -29.15 15.07
CA GLN A 138 -1.38 -29.43 16.38
C GLN A 138 0.04 -28.87 16.47
N ILE A 139 0.43 -28.49 17.68
CA ILE A 139 1.83 -28.19 18.03
C ILE A 139 2.29 -29.26 19.00
N GLN A 140 3.38 -29.94 18.66
CA GLN A 140 4.09 -30.82 19.59
C GLN A 140 5.44 -30.18 19.93
N LYS A 141 5.66 -29.95 21.22
CA LYS A 141 6.90 -29.33 21.71
C LYS A 141 7.76 -30.36 22.40
N THR A 142 9.05 -30.35 22.08
CA THR A 142 10.09 -31.00 22.87
C THR A 142 11.12 -29.95 23.28
N ARG A 143 12.09 -30.33 24.11
CA ARG A 143 13.16 -29.39 24.53
C ARG A 143 14.10 -28.99 23.38
N GLU A 144 14.19 -29.81 22.34
CA GLU A 144 15.17 -29.62 21.25
C GLU A 144 14.52 -29.15 19.95
N TYR A 145 13.27 -29.53 19.70
CA TYR A 145 12.54 -29.20 18.48
C TYR A 145 11.04 -29.05 18.74
N SER A 146 10.38 -28.36 17.83
CA SER A 146 8.91 -28.25 17.78
C SER A 146 8.39 -28.76 16.45
N GLU A 147 7.23 -29.39 16.46
CA GLU A 147 6.54 -29.84 15.25
C GLU A 147 5.19 -29.15 15.14
N ILE A 148 4.96 -28.52 13.98
CA ILE A 148 3.63 -28.08 13.59
C ILE A 148 3.07 -29.15 12.65
N ILE A 149 1.99 -29.79 13.07
CA ILE A 149 1.33 -30.87 12.33
C ILE A 149 0.03 -30.32 11.75
N VAL A 150 -0.09 -30.31 10.43
CA VAL A 150 -1.30 -29.88 9.71
C VAL A 150 -1.90 -31.09 9.02
N THR A 151 -3.08 -31.51 9.47
CA THR A 151 -3.80 -32.66 8.92
C THR A 151 -4.70 -32.19 7.79
N LEU A 152 -4.44 -32.70 6.59
CA LEU A 152 -5.16 -32.34 5.37
C LEU A 152 -5.94 -33.55 4.86
N ARG A 153 -7.05 -33.29 4.19
CA ARG A 153 -7.83 -34.33 3.50
C ARG A 153 -8.25 -33.89 2.11
N GLN A 154 -7.97 -34.74 1.13
CA GLN A 154 -8.44 -34.54 -0.24
C GLN A 154 -9.96 -34.74 -0.29
N THR A 155 -10.65 -33.89 -1.04
CA THR A 155 -12.10 -34.00 -1.22
C THR A 155 -12.45 -34.11 -2.70
N GLY A 156 -13.65 -34.61 -3.00
CA GLY A 156 -14.07 -34.88 -4.38
C GLY A 156 -13.56 -36.23 -4.87
N ALA A 157 -12.76 -36.22 -5.95
CA ALA A 157 -12.15 -37.42 -6.52
C ALA A 157 -10.96 -37.87 -5.67
N VAL A 158 -11.26 -38.51 -4.53
CA VAL A 158 -10.24 -39.02 -3.59
C VAL A 158 -9.33 -40.02 -4.31
N SER A 159 -8.02 -39.75 -4.25
CA SER A 159 -6.96 -40.60 -4.77
C SER A 159 -6.02 -40.99 -3.63
N ASP A 160 -5.34 -42.12 -3.78
CA ASP A 160 -4.20 -42.49 -2.92
C ASP A 160 -2.90 -41.78 -3.33
N ARG A 161 -2.96 -40.96 -4.39
CA ARG A 161 -1.85 -40.17 -4.93
C ARG A 161 -2.27 -38.73 -5.14
N TRP A 162 -1.48 -37.82 -4.57
CA TRP A 162 -1.56 -36.39 -4.84
C TRP A 162 -0.60 -36.01 -5.98
N GLN A 163 -1.14 -35.50 -7.08
CA GLN A 163 -0.37 -34.79 -8.10
C GLN A 163 0.00 -33.41 -7.57
N VAL A 164 1.27 -33.21 -7.25
CA VAL A 164 1.69 -32.11 -6.36
C VAL A 164 1.67 -30.77 -7.08
N GLY A 165 0.82 -29.85 -6.64
CA GLY A 165 0.89 -28.43 -6.96
C GLY A 165 1.28 -27.58 -5.77
N LEU A 166 0.88 -26.30 -5.80
CA LEU A 166 1.26 -25.30 -4.82
C LEU A 166 0.21 -25.22 -3.70
N LEU A 167 0.63 -25.38 -2.45
CA LEU A 167 -0.24 -25.16 -1.29
C LEU A 167 0.07 -23.82 -0.65
N GLN A 168 -0.86 -22.87 -0.79
CA GLN A 168 -0.75 -21.56 -0.15
C GLN A 168 -1.55 -21.53 1.15
N PHE A 169 -0.86 -21.26 2.25
CA PHE A 169 -1.41 -21.11 3.58
C PHE A 169 -1.50 -19.63 3.97
N PHE A 170 -2.66 -19.23 4.47
CA PHE A 170 -2.82 -18.00 5.25
C PHE A 170 -2.57 -18.31 6.72
N LEU A 171 -1.68 -17.55 7.37
CA LEU A 171 -1.20 -17.79 8.72
C LEU A 171 -2.13 -17.28 9.82
N GLY A 172 -3.32 -16.80 9.47
CA GLY A 172 -4.40 -16.46 10.40
C GLY A 172 -4.65 -14.97 10.51
N THR A 173 -5.76 -14.64 11.18
CA THR A 173 -6.28 -13.28 11.38
C THR A 173 -5.59 -12.53 12.53
N ASP A 174 -4.82 -13.22 13.36
CA ASP A 174 -4.02 -12.62 14.43
C ASP A 174 -2.62 -12.28 13.92
N ARG A 175 -2.34 -10.98 13.80
CA ARG A 175 -1.06 -10.45 13.27
C ARG A 175 0.15 -10.93 14.07
N GLU A 176 0.07 -10.95 15.40
CA GLU A 176 1.21 -11.31 16.25
C GLU A 176 1.57 -12.78 16.08
N ARG A 177 0.54 -13.65 16.06
CA ARG A 177 0.70 -15.09 15.85
C ARG A 177 1.19 -15.39 14.44
N ALA A 178 0.61 -14.77 13.43
CA ALA A 178 0.99 -14.97 12.03
C ALA A 178 2.44 -14.54 11.77
N ALA A 179 2.87 -13.41 12.34
CA ALA A 179 4.24 -12.94 12.24
C ALA A 179 5.23 -13.91 12.91
N GLN A 180 4.88 -14.42 14.09
CA GLN A 180 5.70 -15.40 14.80
C GLN A 180 5.82 -16.72 14.02
N LEU A 181 4.72 -17.23 13.46
CA LEU A 181 4.73 -18.41 12.60
C LEU A 181 5.58 -18.19 11.34
N SER A 182 5.46 -17.03 10.70
CA SER A 182 6.27 -16.69 9.51
C SER A 182 7.77 -16.71 9.81
N LEU A 183 8.20 -16.11 10.93
CA LEU A 183 9.60 -16.15 11.37
C LEU A 183 10.08 -17.60 11.56
N TRP A 184 9.33 -18.41 12.31
CA TRP A 184 9.76 -19.76 12.65
C TRP A 184 9.80 -20.69 11.44
N LEU A 185 8.81 -20.60 10.56
CA LEU A 185 8.77 -21.39 9.34
C LEU A 185 9.81 -20.97 8.30
N GLU A 186 10.28 -19.72 8.29
CA GLU A 186 11.34 -19.27 7.37
C GLU A 186 12.76 -19.47 7.92
N ARG A 187 12.97 -19.32 9.23
CA ARG A 187 14.31 -19.29 9.84
C ARG A 187 14.65 -20.50 10.69
N HIS A 188 13.66 -21.15 11.29
CA HIS A 188 13.85 -22.27 12.21
C HIS A 188 13.43 -23.61 11.61
N LEU A 189 12.89 -23.63 10.38
CA LEU A 189 12.52 -24.87 9.70
C LEU A 189 13.75 -25.73 9.39
N ASP A 190 13.78 -26.92 9.99
CA ASP A 190 14.78 -27.95 9.70
C ASP A 190 14.32 -28.83 8.54
N ASN A 191 13.12 -29.40 8.67
CA ASN A 191 12.62 -30.40 7.74
C ASN A 191 11.10 -30.41 7.62
N ILE A 192 10.62 -30.79 6.43
CA ILE A 192 9.20 -31.06 6.18
C ILE A 192 9.03 -32.55 5.96
N TYR A 193 8.06 -33.15 6.65
CA TYR A 193 7.68 -34.54 6.48
C TYR A 193 6.23 -34.63 6.03
N LEU A 194 5.96 -35.63 5.19
CA LEU A 194 4.62 -36.08 4.88
C LEU A 194 4.40 -37.40 5.62
N ARG A 195 3.40 -37.44 6.50
CA ARG A 195 3.05 -38.63 7.27
C ARG A 195 1.69 -39.16 6.82
N THR A 196 1.68 -40.45 6.54
CA THR A 196 0.49 -41.28 6.25
C THR A 196 0.38 -42.37 7.32
N GLN A 197 -0.70 -43.15 7.32
CA GLN A 197 -0.86 -44.28 8.24
C GLN A 197 0.22 -45.36 8.07
N ASN A 198 0.84 -45.44 6.89
CA ASN A 198 1.79 -46.51 6.54
C ASN A 198 3.24 -46.04 6.52
N GLU A 199 3.50 -44.76 6.22
CA GLU A 199 4.85 -44.23 6.04
C GLU A 199 4.98 -42.76 6.43
N GLU A 200 6.17 -42.39 6.89
CA GLU A 200 6.62 -41.01 7.07
C GLU A 200 7.76 -40.73 6.07
N LYS A 201 7.54 -39.77 5.18
CA LYS A 201 8.45 -39.43 4.08
C LYS A 201 8.98 -38.01 4.25
N ARG A 202 10.29 -37.87 4.37
CA ARG A 202 10.96 -36.55 4.38
C ARG A 202 10.97 -35.92 2.99
N LEU A 203 10.44 -34.71 2.87
CA LEU A 203 10.30 -33.96 1.62
C LEU A 203 11.52 -33.07 1.35
N ARG A 204 12.67 -33.69 1.05
CA ARG A 204 13.96 -33.00 0.81
C ARG A 204 13.95 -31.97 -0.32
N TYR A 205 13.10 -32.13 -1.34
CA TYR A 205 13.00 -31.22 -2.48
C TYR A 205 11.82 -30.24 -2.35
N SER A 206 11.18 -30.19 -1.18
CA SER A 206 10.14 -29.20 -0.93
C SER A 206 10.76 -27.86 -0.51
N LYS A 207 10.09 -26.78 -0.88
CA LYS A 207 10.44 -25.42 -0.51
C LYS A 207 9.26 -24.79 0.20
N LEU A 208 9.55 -24.07 1.27
CA LEU A 208 8.58 -23.22 1.95
C LEU A 208 9.08 -21.78 1.87
N TYR A 209 8.24 -20.89 1.37
CA TYR A 209 8.61 -19.48 1.24
C TYR A 209 7.42 -18.57 1.53
N GLY A 210 7.68 -17.40 2.11
CA GLY A 210 6.66 -16.38 2.34
C GLY A 210 6.20 -15.67 1.06
N CYS A 211 5.32 -14.67 1.21
CA CYS A 211 4.74 -13.84 0.13
C CYS A 211 5.72 -13.33 -0.95
N ASP A 212 7.02 -13.25 -0.67
CA ASP A 212 7.98 -12.48 -1.46
C ASP A 212 8.78 -13.30 -2.48
N ALA A 213 8.71 -14.63 -2.42
CA ALA A 213 9.62 -15.47 -3.20
C ALA A 213 9.18 -15.75 -4.64
N HIS A 214 7.95 -15.38 -5.05
CA HIS A 214 7.41 -15.67 -6.39
C HIS A 214 7.08 -14.42 -7.23
N GLY A 215 7.53 -13.24 -6.80
CA GLY A 215 7.39 -12.00 -7.55
C GLY A 215 6.72 -10.89 -6.76
N HIS A 216 6.76 -9.69 -7.34
CA HIS A 216 6.23 -8.47 -6.76
C HIS A 216 4.69 -8.46 -6.76
N HIS A 217 4.05 -9.17 -5.82
CA HIS A 217 2.61 -9.08 -5.61
C HIS A 217 2.29 -7.97 -4.61
N SER A 218 2.44 -6.72 -5.04
CA SER A 218 1.91 -5.58 -4.29
C SER A 218 0.38 -5.68 -4.24
N ILE A 219 -0.21 -5.31 -3.11
CA ILE A 219 -1.67 -5.32 -2.95
C ILE A 219 -2.28 -4.11 -3.64
N LEU A 220 -1.68 -2.94 -3.45
CA LEU A 220 -2.17 -1.74 -4.10
C LEU A 220 -1.67 -1.69 -5.56
N PRO A 221 -2.53 -1.33 -6.54
CA PRO A 221 -2.15 -1.32 -7.95
C PRO A 221 -0.93 -0.45 -8.26
N THR A 222 0.18 -1.08 -8.65
CA THR A 222 1.44 -0.38 -8.94
C THR A 222 1.61 0.00 -10.41
N SER A 223 2.49 0.97 -10.65
CA SER A 223 2.97 1.33 -11.99
C SER A 223 4.42 0.91 -12.04
N HIS A 224 4.77 -0.14 -12.79
CA HIS A 224 6.08 -0.82 -12.77
C HIS A 224 7.29 0.12 -12.71
N ASN A 225 7.69 0.54 -11.51
CA ASN A 225 8.74 1.52 -11.24
C ASN A 225 9.71 0.98 -10.18
N HIS A 226 10.93 1.52 -10.13
CA HIS A 226 11.93 1.12 -9.14
C HIS A 226 11.56 1.47 -7.69
N PHE A 227 10.58 2.37 -7.51
CA PHE A 227 10.03 2.76 -6.22
C PHE A 227 8.87 1.88 -5.74
N ASP A 228 8.47 0.84 -6.49
CA ASP A 228 7.37 -0.05 -6.09
C ASP A 228 7.66 -0.76 -4.75
N ARG A 229 8.94 -0.98 -4.40
CA ARG A 229 9.30 -1.54 -3.09
C ARG A 229 9.13 -0.56 -1.94
N LEU A 230 9.16 0.75 -2.20
CA LEU A 230 8.90 1.77 -1.17
C LEU A 230 7.46 1.70 -0.66
N GLN A 231 6.52 1.28 -1.51
CA GLN A 231 5.12 1.11 -1.13
C GLN A 231 4.91 0.00 -0.10
N ARG A 232 5.78 -1.03 -0.06
CA ARG A 232 5.63 -2.15 0.87
C ARG A 232 5.67 -1.72 2.32
N MET A 233 6.36 -0.63 2.63
CA MET A 233 6.37 -0.05 3.97
C MET A 233 4.99 0.49 4.36
N THR A 234 4.31 1.17 3.43
CA THR A 234 2.91 1.59 3.61
C THR A 234 2.00 0.38 3.76
N GLU A 235 2.15 -0.65 2.90
CA GLU A 235 1.35 -1.87 3.01
C GLU A 235 1.57 -2.58 4.35
N TYR A 236 2.80 -2.64 4.87
CA TYR A 236 3.12 -3.30 6.14
C TYR A 236 2.43 -2.67 7.36
N TYR A 237 2.30 -1.35 7.38
CA TYR A 237 1.61 -0.67 8.47
C TYR A 237 0.10 -0.62 8.26
N CYS A 238 -0.35 -0.27 7.05
CA CYS A 238 -1.77 -0.02 6.78
C CYS A 238 -2.56 -1.31 6.49
N LEU A 239 -1.92 -2.38 6.00
CA LEU A 239 -2.57 -3.61 5.54
C LEU A 239 -2.07 -4.81 6.37
N PRO A 240 -2.65 -5.06 7.56
CA PRO A 240 -2.08 -5.96 8.55
C PRO A 240 -1.85 -7.39 8.05
N HIS A 241 -2.73 -7.94 7.20
CA HIS A 241 -2.70 -9.34 6.77
C HIS A 241 -2.01 -9.57 5.43
N ALA A 242 -1.43 -8.53 4.82
CA ALA A 242 -0.79 -8.61 3.52
C ALA A 242 0.41 -9.57 3.49
N PHE A 243 1.12 -9.70 4.62
CA PHE A 243 2.40 -10.39 4.74
C PHE A 243 2.28 -11.77 5.42
N ASP A 244 1.06 -12.20 5.72
CA ASP A 244 0.77 -13.37 6.56
C ASP A 244 0.47 -14.62 5.71
N PHE A 245 1.17 -14.80 4.60
CA PHE A 245 1.02 -15.99 3.75
C PHE A 245 2.34 -16.71 3.53
N MET A 246 2.24 -18.04 3.42
CA MET A 246 3.34 -18.91 3.08
C MET A 246 2.90 -19.93 2.03
N THR A 247 3.77 -20.20 1.08
CA THR A 247 3.53 -21.16 0.01
C THR A 247 4.47 -22.33 0.18
N PHE A 248 3.88 -23.51 0.28
CA PHE A 248 4.56 -24.79 0.22
C PHE A 248 4.58 -25.27 -1.23
N ASP A 249 5.79 -25.47 -1.75
CA ASP A 249 6.04 -25.94 -3.10
C ASP A 249 6.77 -27.28 -3.05
N ALA A 250 6.14 -28.31 -3.58
CA ALA A 250 6.71 -29.65 -3.69
C ALA A 250 6.58 -30.20 -5.11
N ARG A 251 6.47 -29.33 -6.13
CA ARG A 251 6.32 -29.72 -7.55
C ARG A 251 7.49 -30.54 -8.11
N ASP A 252 8.64 -30.53 -7.44
CA ASP A 252 9.77 -31.42 -7.76
C ASP A 252 9.42 -32.92 -7.52
N TYR A 253 8.36 -33.19 -6.74
CA TYR A 253 7.76 -34.51 -6.62
C TYR A 253 6.61 -34.64 -7.64
N ARG A 254 6.68 -35.66 -8.51
CA ARG A 254 5.57 -35.97 -9.43
C ARG A 254 4.28 -36.33 -8.69
N GLU A 255 4.41 -37.20 -7.70
CA GLU A 255 3.28 -37.67 -6.89
C GLU A 255 3.72 -37.91 -5.44
N LEU A 256 2.82 -37.58 -4.51
CA LEU A 256 2.96 -37.87 -3.09
C LEU A 256 1.91 -38.89 -2.62
N PRO A 257 2.27 -39.82 -1.73
CA PRO A 257 1.35 -40.83 -1.21
C PRO A 257 0.33 -40.18 -0.26
N LEU A 258 -0.93 -40.61 -0.36
CA LEU A 258 -2.01 -40.27 0.56
C LEU A 258 -2.55 -41.53 1.24
N ASN A 259 -3.28 -41.36 2.34
CA ASN A 259 -4.09 -42.44 2.89
C ASN A 259 -5.23 -42.82 1.93
N ARG A 260 -5.85 -43.99 2.14
CA ARG A 260 -6.98 -44.46 1.31
C ARG A 260 -8.20 -43.55 1.35
N ASP A 261 -8.34 -42.77 2.42
CA ASP A 261 -9.39 -41.76 2.61
C ASP A 261 -8.96 -40.37 2.11
N GLY A 262 -7.81 -40.25 1.46
CA GLY A 262 -7.24 -39.00 0.96
C GLY A 262 -6.61 -38.12 2.04
N SER A 263 -6.50 -38.60 3.29
CA SER A 263 -5.88 -37.84 4.37
C SER A 263 -4.37 -37.98 4.43
N PHE A 264 -3.69 -36.98 4.98
CA PHE A 264 -2.26 -37.01 5.31
C PHE A 264 -1.92 -35.89 6.29
N GLU A 265 -0.76 -35.99 6.92
CA GLU A 265 -0.21 -34.95 7.79
C GLU A 265 1.00 -34.31 7.12
N LEU A 266 1.03 -32.97 7.07
CA LEU A 266 2.25 -32.21 6.82
C LEU A 266 2.86 -31.80 8.16
N VAL A 267 4.06 -32.27 8.42
CA VAL A 267 4.80 -32.00 9.65
C VAL A 267 5.96 -31.06 9.35
N PHE A 268 5.88 -29.85 9.87
CA PHE A 268 6.96 -28.87 9.84
C PHE A 268 7.78 -29.00 11.11
N ARG A 269 8.98 -29.59 10.99
CA ARG A 269 9.92 -29.73 12.11
C ARG A 269 10.80 -28.50 12.21
N LEU A 270 10.78 -27.87 13.38
CA LEU A 270 11.44 -26.62 13.71
C LEU A 270 12.54 -26.86 14.74
N ASN A 271 13.68 -26.19 14.57
CA ASN A 271 14.77 -26.20 15.53
C ASN A 271 14.47 -25.27 16.71
N GLY A 272 14.39 -25.84 17.92
CA GLY A 272 14.06 -25.13 19.15
C GLY A 272 12.58 -25.20 19.56
N GLU A 273 12.28 -24.55 20.67
CA GLU A 273 10.94 -24.51 21.27
C GLU A 273 10.14 -23.31 20.74
N LEU A 274 9.08 -23.58 19.96
CA LEU A 274 8.20 -22.56 19.39
C LEU A 274 7.46 -21.83 20.53
N PRO A 275 7.58 -20.49 20.65
CA PRO A 275 6.96 -19.70 21.71
C PRO A 275 5.47 -19.41 21.43
N LEU A 276 4.71 -20.44 21.05
CA LEU A 276 3.27 -20.40 20.83
C LEU A 276 2.62 -21.64 21.42
N GLU A 277 1.52 -21.49 22.16
CA GLU A 277 0.77 -22.64 22.71
C GLU A 277 -0.18 -23.27 21.68
N THR A 278 -0.71 -22.47 20.76
CA THR A 278 -1.63 -22.90 19.72
C THR A 278 -1.38 -22.14 18.42
N VAL A 279 -1.63 -22.79 17.29
CA VAL A 279 -1.64 -22.14 15.97
C VAL A 279 -2.95 -21.37 15.70
N GLY A 280 -3.98 -21.54 16.53
CA GLY A 280 -5.26 -20.85 16.37
C GLY A 280 -5.90 -21.10 15.00
N ASP A 281 -6.30 -20.03 14.33
CA ASP A 281 -6.92 -20.04 13.00
C ASP A 281 -5.90 -20.10 11.85
N ALA A 282 -4.60 -20.23 12.11
CA ALA A 282 -3.57 -20.30 11.06
C ALA A 282 -3.72 -21.51 10.11
N PHE A 283 -2.94 -21.49 9.02
CA PHE A 283 -2.90 -22.53 7.97
C PHE A 283 -4.22 -22.69 7.19
N GLN A 284 -4.94 -21.60 6.94
CA GLN A 284 -6.13 -21.63 6.09
C GLN A 284 -5.74 -21.71 4.61
N LEU A 285 -6.48 -22.53 3.85
CA LEU A 285 -6.33 -22.66 2.40
C LEU A 285 -7.32 -21.75 1.67
N GLY A 286 -7.09 -21.54 0.37
CA GLY A 286 -7.99 -20.80 -0.51
C GLY A 286 -8.10 -19.31 -0.21
N CYS A 287 -7.11 -18.72 0.49
CA CYS A 287 -7.16 -17.33 0.94
C CYS A 287 -6.38 -16.40 0.00
N VAL A 288 -6.95 -15.23 -0.32
CA VAL A 288 -6.33 -14.20 -1.15
C VAL A 288 -6.70 -12.79 -0.64
N PRO A 289 -5.76 -11.83 -0.60
CA PRO A 289 -6.10 -10.44 -0.34
C PRO A 289 -6.95 -9.86 -1.46
N ALA A 290 -7.93 -9.05 -1.10
CA ALA A 290 -8.81 -8.34 -2.00
C ALA A 290 -8.90 -6.86 -1.61
N VAL A 291 -9.06 -6.01 -2.62
CA VAL A 291 -9.09 -4.54 -2.47
C VAL A 291 -10.38 -3.98 -3.05
N HIS A 292 -11.01 -3.04 -2.35
CA HIS A 292 -12.17 -2.33 -2.87
C HIS A 292 -11.71 -1.19 -3.78
N LEU A 293 -11.84 -1.38 -5.10
CA LEU A 293 -11.59 -0.37 -6.11
C LEU A 293 -12.57 -0.58 -7.26
N ASP A 294 -13.36 0.45 -7.58
CA ASP A 294 -14.35 0.38 -8.65
C ASP A 294 -14.10 1.48 -9.70
N THR A 295 -14.57 1.23 -10.92
CA THR A 295 -14.53 2.22 -12.00
C THR A 295 -15.77 3.09 -11.92
N MET A 296 -15.56 4.39 -11.72
CA MET A 296 -16.60 5.38 -11.44
C MET A 296 -16.54 6.53 -12.44
N VAL A 297 -17.67 7.21 -12.60
CA VAL A 297 -17.81 8.36 -13.50
C VAL A 297 -18.39 9.53 -12.73
N SER A 298 -17.74 10.69 -12.84
CA SER A 298 -18.21 11.90 -12.19
C SER A 298 -19.51 12.42 -12.82
N PRO A 299 -20.28 13.23 -12.08
CA PRO A 299 -21.31 14.06 -12.69
C PRO A 299 -20.73 14.92 -13.83
N PRO A 300 -21.53 15.25 -14.87
CA PRO A 300 -21.07 16.11 -15.96
C PRO A 300 -20.62 17.47 -15.45
N ILE A 301 -19.39 17.86 -15.80
CA ILE A 301 -18.76 19.13 -15.44
C ILE A 301 -18.99 20.11 -16.59
N PRO A 302 -19.80 21.18 -16.40
CA PRO A 302 -19.99 22.20 -17.43
C PRO A 302 -18.73 23.04 -17.56
N LEU A 303 -18.17 23.07 -18.77
CA LEU A 303 -17.00 23.88 -19.10
C LEU A 303 -17.43 25.29 -19.54
N ALA A 304 -16.66 26.29 -19.12
CA ALA A 304 -16.83 27.69 -19.48
C ALA A 304 -15.56 28.22 -20.16
N GLU A 305 -15.75 29.17 -21.08
CA GLU A 305 -14.64 29.90 -21.68
C GLU A 305 -13.84 30.67 -20.62
N ASN A 306 -12.52 30.78 -20.81
CA ASN A 306 -11.60 31.46 -19.90
C ASN A 306 -11.55 30.93 -18.45
N ARG A 307 -12.07 29.72 -18.20
CA ARG A 307 -11.93 29.05 -16.90
C ARG A 307 -11.22 27.71 -17.09
N ALA A 308 -10.03 27.59 -16.53
CA ALA A 308 -9.20 26.38 -16.62
C ALA A 308 -9.28 25.47 -15.40
N HIS A 309 -10.05 25.82 -14.35
CA HIS A 309 -10.07 25.10 -13.07
C HIS A 309 -11.51 24.73 -12.68
N TYR A 310 -11.74 23.44 -12.44
CA TYR A 310 -13.05 22.89 -12.09
C TYR A 310 -12.95 21.95 -10.89
N PRO A 311 -13.85 22.03 -9.90
CA PRO A 311 -13.91 21.05 -8.83
C PRO A 311 -14.42 19.71 -9.39
N LEU A 312 -13.81 18.62 -8.95
CA LEU A 312 -14.32 17.27 -9.18
C LEU A 312 -15.24 16.92 -8.01
N LEU A 313 -16.55 17.10 -8.23
CA LEU A 313 -17.57 16.82 -7.22
C LEU A 313 -17.77 15.31 -7.10
N LEU A 314 -17.31 14.75 -5.99
CA LEU A 314 -17.55 13.38 -5.57
C LEU A 314 -18.61 13.37 -4.46
N SER A 315 -19.33 12.26 -4.31
CA SER A 315 -20.23 12.12 -3.16
C SER A 315 -19.43 12.08 -1.85
N GLU A 316 -20.08 12.38 -0.72
CA GLU A 316 -19.38 12.36 0.59
C GLU A 316 -18.80 10.99 0.94
N THR A 317 -19.35 9.93 0.36
CA THR A 317 -18.96 8.55 0.58
C THR A 317 -17.90 8.05 -0.39
N GLU A 318 -17.63 8.79 -1.47
CA GLU A 318 -16.66 8.44 -2.51
C GLU A 318 -15.28 9.02 -2.24
N ARG A 319 -14.25 8.25 -2.61
CA ARG A 319 -12.85 8.69 -2.59
C ARG A 319 -12.18 8.38 -3.92
N LEU A 320 -11.38 9.33 -4.40
CA LEU A 320 -10.60 9.18 -5.61
C LEU A 320 -9.30 8.41 -5.31
N PHE A 321 -9.12 7.24 -5.92
CA PHE A 321 -7.84 6.53 -5.87
C PHE A 321 -6.92 6.97 -7.02
N ARG A 322 -7.46 7.01 -8.24
CA ARG A 322 -6.71 7.41 -9.44
C ARG A 322 -7.64 7.88 -10.55
N LEU A 323 -7.33 9.03 -11.15
CA LEU A 323 -8.00 9.50 -12.36
C LEU A 323 -7.52 8.68 -13.58
N GLN A 324 -8.45 8.12 -14.36
CA GLN A 324 -8.12 7.36 -15.58
C GLN A 324 -8.13 8.26 -16.82
N GLY A 325 -9.11 9.17 -16.92
CA GLY A 325 -9.24 10.05 -18.07
C GLY A 325 -10.42 11.02 -17.96
N VAL A 326 -10.45 12.01 -18.84
CA VAL A 326 -11.57 12.95 -18.99
C VAL A 326 -12.14 12.76 -20.39
N GLN A 327 -13.47 12.66 -20.50
CA GLN A 327 -14.15 12.47 -21.78
C GLN A 327 -15.35 13.42 -21.87
N THR A 328 -15.71 13.84 -23.08
CA THR A 328 -16.95 14.60 -23.32
C THR A 328 -18.17 13.77 -22.93
N ALA A 329 -19.08 14.35 -22.16
CA ALA A 329 -20.30 13.68 -21.72
C ALA A 329 -21.17 13.31 -22.93
N ARG A 330 -21.63 12.06 -22.98
CA ARG A 330 -22.52 11.59 -24.05
C ARG A 330 -23.91 12.19 -23.85
N GLN A 331 -24.43 12.93 -24.83
CA GLN A 331 -25.83 13.33 -24.82
C GLN A 331 -26.73 12.11 -25.14
N PRO A 332 -27.74 11.78 -24.32
CA PRO A 332 -28.68 10.72 -24.65
C PRO A 332 -29.52 11.14 -25.88
N GLY A 333 -29.38 10.41 -27.00
CA GLY A 333 -30.18 10.59 -28.22
C GLY A 333 -29.53 11.37 -29.38
N GLY A 334 -28.29 11.87 -29.23
CA GLY A 334 -27.58 12.59 -30.30
C GLY A 334 -26.78 11.66 -31.22
N LYS A 335 -26.92 11.82 -32.55
CA LYS A 335 -26.00 11.18 -33.53
C LYS A 335 -24.57 11.64 -33.26
N GLN A 336 -23.61 10.71 -33.25
CA GLN A 336 -22.18 11.00 -33.11
C GLN A 336 -21.75 12.03 -34.16
N SER A 337 -21.44 13.26 -33.74
CA SER A 337 -20.64 14.16 -34.55
C SER A 337 -19.18 13.90 -34.18
N TYR A 338 -18.50 13.06 -34.97
CA TYR A 338 -17.05 12.80 -34.86
C TYR A 338 -16.19 14.06 -35.12
N ALA A 339 -16.81 15.17 -35.53
CA ALA A 339 -16.12 16.32 -36.07
C ALA A 339 -15.47 17.25 -35.03
N ASN A 340 -15.68 17.06 -33.71
CA ASN A 340 -15.15 18.00 -32.71
C ASN A 340 -14.96 17.40 -31.30
N THR A 341 -14.57 16.12 -31.20
CA THR A 341 -14.25 15.52 -29.91
C THR A 341 -12.85 16.02 -29.49
N ALA A 342 -12.80 16.96 -28.56
CA ALA A 342 -11.54 17.40 -27.96
C ALA A 342 -10.85 16.20 -27.31
N HIS A 343 -9.56 16.01 -27.61
CA HIS A 343 -8.77 14.91 -27.05
C HIS A 343 -8.13 15.38 -25.75
N PHE A 344 -8.57 14.79 -24.63
CA PHE A 344 -8.04 15.09 -23.31
C PHE A 344 -6.94 14.10 -22.93
N GLN A 345 -5.74 14.59 -22.66
CA GLN A 345 -4.58 13.78 -22.27
C GLN A 345 -4.11 14.16 -20.86
N PRO A 346 -3.56 13.22 -20.07
CA PRO A 346 -3.00 13.57 -18.77
C PRO A 346 -1.72 14.41 -18.95
N VAL A 347 -1.46 15.34 -18.02
CA VAL A 347 -0.26 16.20 -18.04
C VAL A 347 1.07 15.42 -18.02
N THR A 348 1.06 14.18 -17.55
CA THR A 348 2.24 13.29 -17.59
C THR A 348 2.68 12.93 -19.01
N GLN A 349 1.76 13.00 -19.98
CA GLN A 349 2.01 12.81 -21.41
C GLN A 349 2.24 14.14 -22.15
N PHE A 350 2.39 15.24 -21.40
CA PHE A 350 2.73 16.52 -22.00
C PHE A 350 4.10 16.44 -22.66
N CYS A 351 4.12 16.72 -23.96
CA CYS A 351 5.31 16.93 -24.75
C CYS A 351 5.20 18.32 -25.34
N GLU A 352 6.17 19.20 -25.04
CA GLU A 352 6.23 20.48 -25.73
C GLU A 352 6.34 20.23 -27.23
N LYS A 353 5.53 20.92 -28.02
CA LYS A 353 5.59 20.86 -29.48
C LYS A 353 6.94 21.41 -29.94
N SER A 354 7.95 20.56 -30.09
CA SER A 354 9.17 20.91 -30.80
C SER A 354 8.81 21.20 -32.26
N GLY A 355 9.23 22.35 -32.80
CA GLY A 355 8.81 22.87 -34.11
C GLY A 355 9.07 22.00 -35.36
N TRP A 356 9.60 20.78 -35.20
CA TRP A 356 9.88 19.82 -36.27
C TRP A 356 8.74 18.80 -36.53
N LEU A 357 7.70 18.78 -35.69
CA LEU A 357 6.57 17.83 -35.74
C LEU A 357 5.25 18.52 -36.14
N LEU A 358 5.31 19.47 -37.06
CA LEU A 358 4.14 20.15 -37.62
C LEU A 358 3.46 19.25 -38.66
N ASP A 359 2.61 18.33 -38.21
CA ASP A 359 1.51 17.86 -39.06
C ASP A 359 0.31 18.80 -38.84
N GLU A 360 0.05 19.66 -39.83
CA GLU A 360 -1.16 20.47 -39.93
C GLU A 360 -2.38 19.56 -40.04
N GLY A 361 -3.02 19.25 -38.90
CA GLY A 361 -4.25 18.46 -38.88
C GLY A 361 -4.57 17.73 -37.58
N GLN A 362 -3.68 17.70 -36.59
CA GLN A 362 -4.03 17.12 -35.28
C GLN A 362 -4.94 18.07 -34.48
N PRO A 363 -6.04 17.58 -33.89
CA PRO A 363 -6.90 18.39 -33.04
C PRO A 363 -6.09 18.99 -31.88
N ASP A 364 -6.46 20.18 -31.42
CA ASP A 364 -5.84 20.82 -30.26
C ASP A 364 -5.93 19.87 -29.05
N ASN A 365 -4.81 19.22 -28.70
CA ASN A 365 -4.72 18.37 -27.53
C ASN A 365 -4.87 19.26 -26.29
N LEU A 366 -5.89 18.96 -25.47
CA LEU A 366 -6.06 19.56 -24.17
C LEU A 366 -5.48 18.61 -23.13
N TYR A 367 -4.71 19.16 -22.20
CA TYR A 367 -4.15 18.38 -21.11
C TYR A 367 -4.97 18.60 -19.85
N PHE A 368 -5.13 17.57 -19.03
CA PHE A 368 -5.73 17.68 -17.71
C PHE A 368 -4.74 17.28 -16.63
N GLN A 369 -4.80 18.01 -15.52
CA GLN A 369 -3.99 17.82 -14.33
C GLN A 369 -4.92 17.71 -13.11
N PRO A 370 -4.94 16.56 -12.41
CA PRO A 370 -5.62 16.46 -11.13
C PRO A 370 -4.84 17.22 -10.06
N ARG A 371 -5.53 18.01 -9.25
CA ARG A 371 -4.95 18.68 -8.08
C ARG A 371 -5.72 18.28 -6.83
N LEU A 372 -4.96 18.07 -5.76
CA LEU A 372 -5.47 17.79 -4.44
C LEU A 372 -5.28 19.04 -3.57
N SER A 373 -6.33 19.44 -2.87
CA SER A 373 -6.27 20.48 -1.85
C SER A 373 -7.02 20.05 -0.60
N ILE A 374 -6.68 20.67 0.53
CA ILE A 374 -7.35 20.44 1.81
C ILE A 374 -8.09 21.71 2.18
N ASP A 375 -9.35 21.61 2.53
CA ASP A 375 -10.15 22.77 2.93
C ASP A 375 -9.87 23.22 4.38
N LEU A 376 -10.58 24.27 4.81
CA LEU A 376 -10.50 24.79 6.18
C LEU A 376 -11.00 23.83 7.25
N LEU A 377 -11.69 22.73 6.89
CA LEU A 377 -12.19 21.71 7.80
C LEU A 377 -11.34 20.44 7.76
N GLY A 378 -10.27 20.41 6.95
CA GLY A 378 -9.41 19.23 6.79
C GLY A 378 -9.95 18.22 5.78
N ARG A 379 -10.97 18.55 5.00
CA ARG A 379 -11.55 17.67 3.97
C ARG A 379 -10.73 17.76 2.69
N ILE A 380 -10.48 16.61 2.08
CA ILE A 380 -9.79 16.52 0.80
C ILE A 380 -10.74 16.96 -0.32
N GLN A 381 -10.29 17.88 -1.16
CA GLN A 381 -10.98 18.35 -2.34
C GLN A 381 -10.15 18.04 -3.59
N TYR A 382 -10.83 17.55 -4.61
CA TYR A 382 -10.22 17.21 -5.90
C TYR A 382 -10.58 18.26 -6.93
N TRP A 383 -9.59 18.67 -7.70
CA TRP A 383 -9.72 19.68 -8.74
C TRP A 383 -9.16 19.15 -10.06
N LEU A 384 -9.78 19.54 -11.17
CA LEU A 384 -9.27 19.33 -12.52
C LEU A 384 -8.80 20.68 -13.06
N HIS A 385 -7.53 20.72 -13.45
CA HIS A 385 -6.95 21.84 -14.15
C HIS A 385 -6.71 21.47 -15.61
N PHE A 386 -7.17 22.29 -16.54
CA PHE A 386 -6.97 22.10 -17.97
C PHE A 386 -5.88 23.02 -18.52
N LEU A 387 -4.96 22.43 -19.28
CA LEU A 387 -3.86 23.09 -19.94
C LEU A 387 -4.01 22.97 -21.47
N ASP A 388 -3.54 23.97 -22.18
CA ASP A 388 -3.44 23.94 -23.64
C ASP A 388 -2.15 23.24 -24.10
N ALA A 389 -1.95 23.17 -25.42
CA ALA A 389 -0.78 22.55 -26.03
C ALA A 389 0.54 23.28 -25.74
N ASP A 390 0.49 24.54 -25.29
CA ASP A 390 1.65 25.33 -24.91
C ASP A 390 1.94 25.23 -23.40
N GLY A 391 1.19 24.39 -22.67
CA GLY A 391 1.32 24.22 -21.23
C GLY A 391 0.76 25.39 -20.41
N LYS A 392 -0.04 26.27 -21.03
CA LYS A 392 -0.72 27.39 -20.35
C LYS A 392 -2.14 27.00 -19.97
N ALA A 393 -2.75 27.77 -19.07
CA ALA A 393 -4.13 27.55 -18.67
C ALA A 393 -5.07 27.63 -19.89
N ALA A 394 -5.82 26.55 -20.14
CA ALA A 394 -6.69 26.46 -21.31
C ALA A 394 -7.78 27.55 -21.28
N THR A 395 -7.77 28.42 -22.28
CA THR A 395 -8.77 29.49 -22.46
C THR A 395 -9.92 29.04 -23.36
N LYS A 396 -9.60 28.21 -24.37
CA LYS A 396 -10.55 27.62 -25.32
C LYS A 396 -10.85 26.18 -24.91
N LEU A 397 -11.87 26.00 -24.10
CA LEU A 397 -12.42 24.69 -23.77
C LEU A 397 -13.64 24.38 -24.63
N PRO A 398 -13.92 23.11 -24.94
CA PRO A 398 -15.14 22.75 -25.66
C PRO A 398 -16.37 23.14 -24.84
N SER A 399 -17.42 23.58 -25.52
CA SER A 399 -18.71 23.95 -24.89
C SER A 399 -19.49 22.74 -24.36
N GLN A 400 -19.07 21.53 -24.71
CA GLN A 400 -19.68 20.30 -24.22
C GLN A 400 -19.20 19.99 -22.79
N PRO A 401 -20.10 19.57 -21.89
CA PRO A 401 -19.70 19.14 -20.56
C PRO A 401 -18.82 17.90 -20.63
N VAL A 402 -17.94 17.73 -19.65
CA VAL A 402 -17.02 16.58 -19.57
C VAL A 402 -17.28 15.76 -18.32
N CYS A 403 -17.06 14.44 -18.41
CA CYS A 403 -17.09 13.53 -17.28
C CYS A 403 -15.67 13.00 -17.03
N ALA A 404 -15.28 12.97 -15.76
CA ALA A 404 -14.06 12.32 -15.32
C ALA A 404 -14.34 10.84 -15.07
N HIS A 405 -13.56 9.97 -15.70
CA HIS A 405 -13.52 8.54 -15.42
C HIS A 405 -12.38 8.28 -14.45
N PHE A 406 -12.68 7.65 -13.33
CA PHE A 406 -11.70 7.41 -12.28
C PHE A 406 -11.90 6.06 -11.61
N ILE A 407 -10.84 5.57 -11.00
CA ILE A 407 -10.89 4.48 -10.05
C ILE A 407 -11.05 5.11 -8.67
N GLY A 408 -12.06 4.66 -7.94
CA GLY A 408 -12.37 5.12 -6.60
C GLY A 408 -12.81 3.98 -5.70
N TYR A 409 -13.17 4.34 -4.48
CA TYR A 409 -13.76 3.42 -3.52
C TYR A 409 -14.79 4.14 -2.66
N HIS A 410 -15.68 3.35 -2.08
CA HIS A 410 -16.73 3.80 -1.17
C HIS A 410 -16.29 3.59 0.27
N THR A 411 -16.50 4.60 1.10
CA THR A 411 -16.16 4.56 2.54
C THR A 411 -17.05 3.60 3.34
N GLN A 412 -18.26 3.29 2.85
CA GLN A 412 -19.12 2.28 3.47
C GLN A 412 -18.50 0.88 3.47
N ALA A 413 -17.57 0.59 2.55
CA ALA A 413 -16.86 -0.70 2.56
C ALA A 413 -16.17 -1.00 3.90
N MET A 414 -15.80 0.02 4.67
CA MET A 414 -15.18 -0.11 6.00
C MET A 414 -16.15 -0.58 7.10
N THR A 415 -17.47 -0.51 6.89
CA THR A 415 -18.48 -0.97 7.85
C THR A 415 -18.83 -2.45 7.70
N LEU A 416 -18.26 -3.12 6.69
CA LEU A 416 -18.51 -4.52 6.42
C LEU A 416 -17.78 -5.43 7.42
N GLU A 417 -18.57 -6.31 8.05
CA GLU A 417 -18.09 -7.32 8.97
C GLU A 417 -17.54 -8.56 8.25
N PRO A 418 -16.74 -9.40 8.93
CA PRO A 418 -16.38 -10.73 8.44
C PRO A 418 -17.62 -11.53 8.02
N GLY A 419 -17.60 -12.11 6.82
CA GLY A 419 -18.71 -12.88 6.26
C GLY A 419 -19.69 -12.13 5.37
N ALA A 420 -19.57 -10.81 5.24
CA ALA A 420 -20.49 -9.99 4.44
C ALA A 420 -20.22 -10.04 2.93
N ILE A 421 -18.99 -10.30 2.50
CA ILE A 421 -18.57 -10.26 1.09
C ILE A 421 -18.61 -11.66 0.50
N THR A 422 -19.69 -12.02 -0.21
CA THR A 422 -19.95 -13.41 -0.61
C THR A 422 -20.29 -13.65 -2.07
N GLU A 423 -20.72 -12.64 -2.81
CA GLU A 423 -21.26 -12.85 -4.15
C GLU A 423 -20.14 -12.93 -5.19
N SER A 424 -19.95 -14.09 -5.79
CA SER A 424 -18.95 -14.29 -6.85
C SER A 424 -19.59 -14.23 -8.24
N GLN A 425 -18.89 -13.61 -9.19
CA GLN A 425 -19.31 -13.60 -10.60
C GLN A 425 -18.92 -14.90 -11.35
N GLU A 426 -19.31 -15.01 -12.62
CA GLU A 426 -19.11 -16.20 -13.48
C GLU A 426 -17.65 -16.70 -13.58
N SER A 427 -16.67 -15.85 -13.28
CA SER A 427 -15.25 -16.22 -13.29
C SER A 427 -14.83 -17.17 -12.17
N VAL A 428 -15.63 -17.31 -11.12
CA VAL A 428 -15.40 -18.25 -10.01
C VAL A 428 -16.23 -19.51 -10.24
N PRO A 429 -15.63 -20.72 -10.19
CA PRO A 429 -16.39 -21.95 -10.34
C PRO A 429 -17.53 -22.07 -9.31
N SER A 430 -18.71 -22.52 -9.77
CA SER A 430 -19.93 -22.60 -8.96
C SER A 430 -19.86 -23.51 -7.73
N HIS A 431 -18.89 -24.41 -7.69
CA HIS A 431 -18.64 -25.28 -6.54
C HIS A 431 -17.82 -24.60 -5.44
N LEU A 432 -17.34 -23.36 -5.64
CA LEU A 432 -16.64 -22.58 -4.64
C LEU A 432 -17.52 -21.43 -4.16
N ARG A 433 -17.43 -21.12 -2.86
CA ARG A 433 -18.03 -19.95 -2.22
C ARG A 433 -16.91 -19.03 -1.77
N ALA A 434 -17.01 -17.75 -2.12
CA ALA A 434 -16.15 -16.70 -1.59
C ALA A 434 -16.73 -16.13 -0.29
N CYS A 435 -15.87 -15.75 0.65
CA CYS A 435 -16.25 -15.13 1.91
C CYS A 435 -15.08 -14.32 2.49
N ASN A 436 -15.29 -13.10 2.98
CA ASN A 436 -14.23 -12.39 3.71
C ASN A 436 -14.06 -12.93 5.14
N ILE A 437 -12.82 -13.20 5.54
CA ILE A 437 -12.48 -13.79 6.86
C ILE A 437 -11.87 -12.78 7.83
N THR A 438 -11.50 -11.60 7.34
CA THR A 438 -10.95 -10.49 8.15
C THR A 438 -11.90 -9.29 8.06
N PRO A 439 -11.93 -8.43 9.09
CA PRO A 439 -12.63 -7.16 8.99
C PRO A 439 -12.01 -6.33 7.85
N VAL A 440 -12.83 -5.50 7.21
CA VAL A 440 -12.32 -4.60 6.17
C VAL A 440 -11.42 -3.54 6.80
N SER A 441 -10.22 -3.35 6.25
CA SER A 441 -9.26 -2.37 6.75
C SER A 441 -9.79 -0.94 6.59
N PRO A 442 -9.41 -0.01 7.50
CA PRO A 442 -9.70 1.40 7.29
C PRO A 442 -8.98 1.92 6.03
N ASP A 443 -9.51 3.01 5.47
CA ASP A 443 -8.81 3.76 4.43
C ASP A 443 -7.79 4.72 5.05
N PHE A 444 -6.75 5.04 4.29
CA PHE A 444 -5.77 6.05 4.68
C PHE A 444 -5.63 7.08 3.57
N PRO A 445 -5.48 8.38 3.91
CA PRO A 445 -5.23 9.41 2.92
C PRO A 445 -3.91 9.19 2.18
N PRO A 446 -3.69 9.90 1.05
CA PRO A 446 -2.35 10.04 0.48
C PRO A 446 -1.29 10.47 1.50
N MET A 447 -0.07 9.98 1.34
CA MET A 447 1.08 10.30 2.20
C MET A 447 1.48 11.78 2.11
N VAL A 448 1.26 12.37 0.94
CA VAL A 448 1.70 13.73 0.59
C VAL A 448 0.48 14.64 0.63
N MET A 449 0.53 15.58 1.57
CA MET A 449 -0.54 16.51 1.94
C MET A 449 -0.03 17.95 2.18
N GLY A 450 1.21 18.25 1.75
CA GLY A 450 1.79 19.61 1.75
C GLY A 450 3.15 19.71 2.44
N LYS A 451 3.23 19.56 3.78
CA LYS A 451 4.41 20.00 4.55
C LYS A 451 5.67 19.12 4.44
N SER A 452 5.57 17.89 3.95
CA SER A 452 6.69 16.93 3.92
C SER A 452 7.09 16.52 2.51
N ASP A 453 6.51 17.14 1.49
CA ASP A 453 6.65 16.73 0.11
C ASP A 453 8.10 16.91 -0.38
N TRP A 454 8.70 18.06 -0.07
CA TRP A 454 10.11 18.34 -0.41
C TRP A 454 11.09 17.44 0.35
N ALA A 455 10.81 17.15 1.63
CA ALA A 455 11.65 16.25 2.40
C ALA A 455 11.67 14.85 1.77
N LEU A 456 10.52 14.39 1.26
CA LEU A 456 10.46 13.14 0.52
C LEU A 456 11.23 13.21 -0.80
N ILE A 457 11.02 14.25 -1.62
CA ILE A 457 11.71 14.43 -2.90
C ILE A 457 13.24 14.46 -2.69
N ASP A 458 13.70 15.19 -1.67
CA ASP A 458 15.11 15.26 -1.29
C ASP A 458 15.66 13.85 -0.99
N LYS A 459 14.97 13.08 -0.12
CA LYS A 459 15.37 11.70 0.23
C LYS A 459 15.37 10.72 -0.94
N LEU A 460 14.47 10.88 -1.92
CA LEU A 460 14.47 10.04 -3.12
C LEU A 460 15.65 10.33 -4.06
N ASN A 461 16.14 11.57 -4.08
CA ASN A 461 17.25 11.97 -4.95
C ASN A 461 18.64 11.64 -4.36
N HIS A 462 18.75 11.49 -3.05
CA HIS A 462 20.00 11.21 -2.36
C HIS A 462 20.69 9.90 -2.81
N THR A 463 22.02 9.86 -2.65
CA THR A 463 22.83 8.67 -2.90
C THR A 463 22.54 7.59 -1.84
N PRO A 464 22.44 6.29 -2.21
CA PRO A 464 22.13 5.19 -1.29
C PRO A 464 22.90 5.18 0.04
N PHE A 465 24.19 5.54 0.02
CA PHE A 465 25.04 5.55 1.21
C PHE A 465 24.56 6.48 2.33
N LEU A 466 23.79 7.52 2.01
CA LEU A 466 23.25 8.42 3.03
C LEU A 466 22.20 7.73 3.92
N LEU A 467 21.54 6.67 3.43
CA LEU A 467 20.59 5.87 4.23
C LEU A 467 21.28 4.78 5.05
N PHE A 468 22.59 4.55 4.85
CA PHE A 468 23.37 3.59 5.66
C PHE A 468 23.89 4.20 6.96
N ASN A 469 23.14 5.16 7.50
CA ASN A 469 23.36 5.79 8.79
C ASN A 469 22.05 5.71 9.57
N THR A 470 22.15 5.35 10.85
CA THR A 470 21.04 5.24 11.81
C THR A 470 20.06 6.41 11.72
N GLU A 471 20.54 7.65 11.87
CA GLU A 471 19.66 8.82 11.92
C GLU A 471 19.00 9.11 10.58
N SER A 472 19.73 8.91 9.47
CA SER A 472 19.17 9.08 8.14
C SER A 472 18.08 8.06 7.83
N LEU A 473 18.29 6.79 8.22
CA LEU A 473 17.28 5.75 8.06
C LEU A 473 16.04 6.07 8.90
N LYS A 474 16.21 6.42 10.18
CA LYS A 474 15.09 6.83 11.04
C LYS A 474 14.32 8.00 10.46
N ASN A 475 15.02 9.04 10.02
CA ASN A 475 14.39 10.22 9.42
C ASN A 475 13.65 9.89 8.12
N PHE A 476 14.18 8.98 7.31
CA PHE A 476 13.48 8.50 6.12
C PHE A 476 12.23 7.70 6.48
N LEU A 477 12.31 6.77 7.42
CA LEU A 477 11.15 5.98 7.86
C LEU A 477 10.07 6.86 8.50
N ARG A 478 10.45 7.92 9.24
CA ARG A 478 9.51 8.90 9.80
C ARG A 478 8.68 9.64 8.73
N LEU A 479 9.13 9.71 7.47
CA LEU A 479 8.32 10.29 6.40
C LEU A 479 7.03 9.49 6.12
N TYR A 480 7.03 8.19 6.42
CA TYR A 480 5.83 7.35 6.30
C TYR A 480 4.84 7.57 7.45
N ASP A 481 5.23 8.23 8.56
CA ASP A 481 4.39 8.54 9.72
C ASP A 481 3.53 9.79 9.45
N CYS A 482 2.78 9.73 8.34
CA CYS A 482 1.90 10.79 7.87
C CYS A 482 0.46 10.64 8.40
N TYR A 483 0.16 9.55 9.13
CA TYR A 483 -1.18 9.17 9.56
C TYR A 483 -1.51 9.56 11.01
N THR A 484 -0.65 10.31 11.69
CA THR A 484 -0.84 10.79 13.08
C THR A 484 -2.25 11.37 13.36
N GLY A 485 -2.84 12.06 12.38
CA GLY A 485 -4.18 12.63 12.47
C GLY A 485 -5.33 11.63 12.29
N HIS A 486 -5.10 10.55 11.55
CA HIS A 486 -6.10 9.53 11.20
C HIS A 486 -6.09 8.35 12.18
N ASP A 487 -4.91 7.81 12.47
CA ASP A 487 -4.73 6.70 13.40
C ASP A 487 -3.51 6.93 14.31
N ARG A 488 -3.81 7.32 15.55
CA ARG A 488 -2.78 7.55 16.58
C ARG A 488 -2.13 6.27 17.07
N ALA A 489 -2.83 5.14 17.05
CA ALA A 489 -2.28 3.87 17.49
C ALA A 489 -1.26 3.36 16.47
N LEU A 490 -1.58 3.43 15.17
CA LEU A 490 -0.67 3.11 14.09
C LEU A 490 0.59 3.99 14.12
N SER A 491 0.43 5.30 14.27
CA SER A 491 1.55 6.24 14.36
C SER A 491 2.48 5.93 15.55
N ARG A 492 1.90 5.67 16.73
CA ARG A 492 2.69 5.27 17.93
C ARG A 492 3.46 3.98 17.72
N ARG A 493 2.84 2.95 17.14
CA ARG A 493 3.50 1.68 16.82
C ARG A 493 4.67 1.92 15.86
N MET A 494 4.43 2.69 14.81
CA MET A 494 5.46 3.01 13.83
C MET A 494 6.64 3.78 14.43
N GLN A 495 6.36 4.78 15.29
CA GLN A 495 7.40 5.50 16.03
C GLN A 495 8.18 4.57 16.96
N GLN A 496 7.50 3.68 17.70
CA GLN A 496 8.15 2.66 18.52
C GLN A 496 9.09 1.76 17.71
N HIS A 497 8.63 1.24 16.57
CA HIS A 497 9.45 0.41 15.69
C HIS A 497 10.68 1.15 15.15
N ILE A 498 10.54 2.45 14.82
CA ILE A 498 11.64 3.28 14.34
C ILE A 498 12.64 3.59 15.45
N ASP A 499 12.15 3.95 16.63
CA ASP A 499 12.99 4.27 17.78
C ASP A 499 13.72 3.03 18.30
N GLY A 500 13.18 1.84 18.04
CA GLY A 500 13.82 0.55 18.26
C GLY A 500 15.07 0.30 17.41
N ILE A 501 15.32 1.08 16.36
CA ILE A 501 16.59 1.03 15.61
C ILE A 501 17.67 1.68 16.47
N VAL A 502 18.56 0.89 17.05
CA VAL A 502 19.61 1.40 17.94
C VAL A 502 20.79 1.91 17.14
N HIS A 503 21.26 1.09 16.19
CA HIS A 503 22.48 1.39 15.43
C HIS A 503 22.48 0.70 14.07
N LEU A 504 23.03 1.37 13.06
CA LEU A 504 23.20 0.85 11.71
C LEU A 504 24.62 1.18 11.23
N ASP A 505 25.37 0.13 10.88
CA ASP A 505 26.67 0.24 10.23
C ASP A 505 26.66 -0.39 8.84
N SER A 506 27.48 0.13 7.94
CA SER A 506 27.75 -0.48 6.64
C SER A 506 29.21 -0.90 6.50
N ARG A 507 29.42 -2.10 5.97
CA ARG A 507 30.73 -2.57 5.53
C ARG A 507 30.70 -2.86 4.04
N PHE A 508 31.63 -2.27 3.31
CA PHE A 508 31.83 -2.60 1.91
C PHE A 508 32.40 -4.02 1.78
N ASP A 509 31.85 -4.81 0.87
CA ASP A 509 32.23 -6.20 0.63
C ASP A 509 32.15 -6.55 -0.87
N SER A 510 32.92 -7.56 -1.27
CA SER A 510 33.00 -8.06 -2.64
C SER A 510 32.77 -9.57 -2.64
N ARG A 511 31.81 -10.04 -3.44
CA ARG A 511 31.41 -11.46 -3.45
C ARG A 511 31.26 -11.97 -4.88
N LEU A 512 31.29 -13.29 -5.04
CA LEU A 512 31.00 -13.92 -6.33
C LEU A 512 29.50 -14.16 -6.45
N ASP A 513 28.90 -13.63 -7.51
CA ASP A 513 27.49 -13.86 -7.85
C ASP A 513 27.37 -15.11 -8.73
N TYR A 514 26.68 -16.12 -8.22
CA TYR A 514 26.33 -17.36 -8.93
C TYR A 514 24.86 -17.37 -9.39
N GLY A 515 24.21 -16.20 -9.44
CA GLY A 515 22.85 -16.05 -9.92
C GLY A 515 22.67 -16.51 -11.37
N PRO A 516 21.43 -16.84 -11.78
CA PRO A 516 21.14 -17.32 -13.13
C PRO A 516 21.55 -16.26 -14.17
N GLY A 517 22.56 -16.59 -14.99
CA GLY A 517 23.13 -15.71 -16.01
C GLY A 517 24.44 -15.02 -15.62
N ARG A 518 24.92 -15.15 -14.38
CA ARG A 518 26.21 -14.63 -13.92
C ARG A 518 27.10 -15.80 -13.51
N LEU A 519 28.12 -16.07 -14.33
CA LEU A 519 29.06 -17.18 -14.18
C LEU A 519 30.13 -16.88 -13.10
N GLY A 520 29.72 -16.56 -11.86
CA GLY A 520 30.66 -16.25 -10.78
C GLY A 520 31.36 -14.90 -10.97
N GLY A 521 30.65 -13.89 -11.48
CA GLY A 521 31.19 -12.53 -11.58
C GLY A 521 31.37 -11.91 -10.20
N VAL A 522 32.41 -11.08 -10.02
CA VAL A 522 32.57 -10.30 -8.78
C VAL A 522 31.52 -9.20 -8.77
N ILE A 523 30.66 -9.23 -7.76
CA ILE A 523 29.73 -8.17 -7.42
C ILE A 523 30.23 -7.44 -6.17
N ASN A 524 30.18 -6.12 -6.22
CA ASN A 524 30.51 -5.27 -5.09
C ASN A 524 29.22 -4.87 -4.37
N GLY A 525 29.31 -4.57 -3.09
CA GLY A 525 28.13 -4.24 -2.33
C GLY A 525 28.43 -3.84 -0.90
N ASN A 526 27.36 -3.71 -0.13
CA ASN A 526 27.46 -3.40 1.29
C ASN A 526 26.69 -4.42 2.11
N THR A 527 27.34 -4.88 3.18
CA THR A 527 26.69 -5.59 4.27
C THR A 527 26.33 -4.58 5.34
N LEU A 528 25.04 -4.51 5.66
CA LEU A 528 24.48 -3.64 6.67
C LEU A 528 24.25 -4.43 7.96
N HIS A 529 24.82 -3.95 9.05
CA HIS A 529 24.63 -4.49 10.38
C HIS A 529 23.63 -3.60 11.13
N LEU A 530 22.42 -4.11 11.34
CA LEU A 530 21.33 -3.38 11.98
C LEU A 530 21.10 -3.94 13.39
N HIS A 531 21.34 -3.11 14.39
CA HIS A 531 21.08 -3.41 15.80
C HIS A 531 19.72 -2.86 16.21
N LEU A 532 18.86 -3.75 16.71
CA LEU A 532 17.51 -3.42 17.14
C LEU A 532 17.31 -3.71 18.63
N ASN A 533 16.50 -2.90 19.29
CA ASN A 533 15.99 -3.17 20.63
C ASN A 533 14.70 -4.02 20.54
N PRO A 534 14.70 -5.30 20.94
CA PRO A 534 13.53 -6.16 20.84
C PRO A 534 12.31 -5.66 21.64
N ALA A 535 12.52 -4.87 22.70
CA ALA A 535 11.45 -4.34 23.53
C ALA A 535 10.55 -3.31 22.81
N CYS A 536 10.98 -2.83 21.64
CA CYS A 536 10.23 -1.89 20.81
C CYS A 536 9.24 -2.57 19.85
N TYR A 537 9.19 -3.91 19.84
CA TYR A 537 8.32 -4.71 18.99
C TYR A 537 7.47 -5.64 19.86
N GLU A 538 6.27 -5.99 19.39
CA GLU A 538 5.37 -6.85 20.17
C GLU A 538 5.93 -8.28 20.32
N ASN A 539 6.62 -8.80 19.29
CA ASN A 539 7.36 -10.07 19.34
C ASN A 539 8.48 -10.15 18.28
N ASP A 540 9.30 -11.20 18.34
CA ASP A 540 10.39 -11.44 17.38
C ASP A 540 9.86 -11.59 15.94
N GLY A 541 8.66 -12.16 15.76
CA GLY A 541 8.02 -12.28 14.45
C GLY A 541 7.74 -10.95 13.77
N ILE A 542 7.18 -9.98 14.50
CA ILE A 542 6.90 -8.63 14.01
C ILE A 542 8.21 -7.89 13.71
N MET A 543 9.21 -8.02 14.59
CA MET A 543 10.56 -7.49 14.37
C MET A 543 11.16 -8.07 13.09
N TYR A 544 11.02 -9.38 12.86
CA TYR A 544 11.52 -10.06 11.65
C TYR A 544 10.82 -9.55 10.37
N GLN A 545 9.49 -9.45 10.38
CA GLN A 545 8.74 -8.90 9.23
C GLN A 545 9.15 -7.45 8.95
N PHE A 546 9.32 -6.62 9.99
CA PHE A 546 9.81 -5.25 9.85
C PHE A 546 11.20 -5.20 9.20
N CYS A 547 12.14 -6.03 9.66
CA CYS A 547 13.48 -6.14 9.07
C CYS A 547 13.43 -6.59 7.61
N ARG A 548 12.53 -7.51 7.27
CA ARG A 548 12.33 -8.00 5.89
C ARG A 548 11.88 -6.87 4.97
N VAL A 549 10.94 -6.03 5.42
CA VAL A 549 10.48 -4.85 4.67
C VAL A 549 11.60 -3.83 4.51
N ILE A 550 12.39 -3.56 5.55
CA ILE A 550 13.57 -2.68 5.46
C ILE A 550 14.59 -3.21 4.45
N SER A 551 14.90 -4.50 4.48
CA SER A 551 15.85 -5.13 3.54
C SER A 551 15.42 -4.89 2.09
N GLN A 552 14.14 -5.04 1.80
CA GLN A 552 13.58 -4.81 0.45
C GLN A 552 13.56 -3.35 0.06
N LEU A 553 13.24 -2.46 1.00
CA LEU A 553 13.19 -1.02 0.80
C LEU A 553 14.58 -0.47 0.45
N LEU A 554 15.62 -0.90 1.16
CA LEU A 554 16.98 -0.41 0.94
C LEU A 554 17.52 -0.79 -0.44
N ALA A 555 17.07 -1.90 -1.02
CA ALA A 555 17.43 -2.31 -2.39
C ALA A 555 16.96 -1.30 -3.47
N SER A 556 15.92 -0.49 -3.21
CA SER A 556 15.48 0.56 -4.15
C SER A 556 16.49 1.70 -4.30
N PHE A 557 17.35 1.91 -3.31
CA PHE A 557 18.33 2.99 -3.35
C PHE A 557 19.66 2.57 -3.97
N VAL A 558 19.97 1.27 -3.95
CA VAL A 558 21.23 0.71 -4.46
C VAL A 558 21.20 0.61 -5.98
N VAL A 559 22.35 0.90 -6.60
CA VAL A 559 22.58 0.83 -8.04
C VAL A 559 22.50 -0.62 -8.53
N ARG A 560 21.97 -0.82 -9.75
CA ARG A 560 21.94 -2.13 -10.42
C ARG A 560 23.35 -2.71 -10.43
N ASP A 561 23.45 -4.00 -10.13
CA ASP A 561 24.69 -4.79 -10.08
C ASP A 561 25.51 -4.65 -8.80
N ASN A 562 25.16 -3.73 -7.90
CA ASN A 562 25.65 -3.75 -6.53
C ASN A 562 24.67 -4.51 -5.62
N PHE A 563 25.21 -5.25 -4.64
CA PHE A 563 24.40 -5.96 -3.68
C PHE A 563 24.25 -5.21 -2.35
N ILE A 564 23.16 -5.52 -1.66
CA ILE A 564 22.93 -5.17 -0.26
C ILE A 564 22.59 -6.44 0.51
N MET A 565 23.22 -6.62 1.66
CA MET A 565 22.91 -7.72 2.58
C MET A 565 22.60 -7.12 3.94
N LEU A 566 21.54 -7.60 4.60
CA LEU A 566 21.13 -7.10 5.90
C LEU A 566 21.32 -8.19 6.95
N GLU A 567 22.14 -7.89 7.95
CA GLU A 567 22.38 -8.71 9.14
C GLU A 567 21.78 -8.01 10.35
N ILE A 568 20.95 -8.73 11.10
CA ILE A 568 20.21 -8.21 12.24
C ILE A 568 20.86 -8.69 13.53
N TYR A 569 21.00 -7.78 14.48
CA TYR A 569 21.55 -8.02 15.80
C TYR A 569 20.57 -7.50 16.85
N ARG A 570 20.50 -8.17 18.00
CA ARG A 570 19.85 -7.58 19.18
C ARG A 570 20.78 -6.53 19.79
N GLN A 571 20.18 -5.61 20.54
CA GLN A 571 20.92 -4.63 21.32
C GLN A 571 21.96 -5.35 22.21
N ASP A 572 23.21 -4.88 22.16
CA ASP A 572 24.35 -5.40 22.92
C ASP A 572 24.86 -6.81 22.55
N GLU A 573 24.25 -7.49 21.57
CA GLU A 573 24.70 -8.79 21.07
C GLU A 573 25.67 -8.65 19.88
N GLN A 574 26.71 -9.50 19.86
CA GLN A 574 27.69 -9.55 18.76
C GLN A 574 27.41 -10.65 17.72
N MET A 575 26.52 -11.59 18.05
CA MET A 575 26.11 -12.63 17.11
C MET A 575 24.91 -12.16 16.29
N ALA A 576 24.96 -12.38 14.99
CA ALA A 576 23.84 -12.07 14.11
C ALA A 576 22.65 -12.98 14.47
N LEU A 577 21.52 -12.37 14.80
CA LEU A 577 20.25 -13.05 15.03
C LEU A 577 19.72 -13.61 13.71
N TRP A 578 19.68 -12.77 12.68
CA TRP A 578 19.22 -13.14 11.34
C TRP A 578 20.12 -12.54 10.25
N ALA A 579 20.32 -13.29 9.17
CA ALA A 579 20.97 -12.79 7.97
C ALA A 579 20.02 -12.99 6.78
N PHE A 580 19.63 -11.89 6.14
CA PHE A 580 18.82 -11.91 4.94
C PHE A 580 19.68 -12.20 3.69
N PRO A 581 19.14 -12.88 2.67
CA PRO A 581 19.87 -13.11 1.43
C PRO A 581 20.25 -11.78 0.77
N HIS A 582 21.34 -11.78 -0.01
CA HIS A 582 21.73 -10.59 -0.74
C HIS A 582 20.61 -10.17 -1.70
N GLN A 583 20.40 -8.87 -1.82
CA GLN A 583 19.49 -8.28 -2.80
C GLN A 583 20.30 -7.42 -3.76
N LEU A 584 19.99 -7.49 -5.05
CA LEU A 584 20.59 -6.60 -6.04
C LEU A 584 19.86 -5.25 -6.04
N GLY A 585 20.62 -4.18 -6.27
CA GLY A 585 20.07 -2.83 -6.42
C GLY A 585 19.15 -2.69 -7.63
N LEU A 586 18.19 -1.78 -7.54
CA LEU A 586 17.18 -1.55 -8.58
C LEU A 586 17.40 -0.26 -9.39
N ARG A 587 18.18 0.68 -8.85
CA ARG A 587 18.43 2.00 -9.44
C ARG A 587 19.35 1.84 -10.66
N ARG A 588 18.92 2.29 -11.84
CA ARG A 588 19.81 2.31 -13.01
C ARG A 588 20.99 3.25 -12.73
N GLU A 589 22.19 2.87 -13.19
CA GLU A 589 23.28 3.84 -13.31
C GLU A 589 22.81 4.98 -14.21
N MET A 590 23.03 6.22 -13.77
CA MET A 590 22.80 7.42 -14.59
C MET A 590 23.91 7.59 -15.60
#